data_AF-A0A1V4FMU0-F1
#
_entry.id   AF-A0A1V4FMU0-F1
#
_cell.length_a   1.000
_cell.length_b   1.000
_cell.length_c   1.000
_cell.angle_alpha   90.00
_cell.angle_beta   90.00
_cell.angle_gamma   90.00
#
_symmetry.space_group_name_H-M   'P 1'
#
loop_
_entity.id
_entity.type
_entity.pdbx_description
1 polymer ?
#
loop_
_entity_poly.entity_id
_entity_poly.type
_entity_poly.pdbx_seq_one_letter_code
_entity_poly.pdbx_strand_id
1 'polypeptide(L)'
;MSHKPTVETDRLADEGYVIVDNELPQNARLMAEDGEQEKEYKIIISKQNSQVQQITVFYVDIPDDRLPIVKPSSGRIIDNRTQRLNVTEGQTYNNKLWDFESAGYELFKADKGALKGKYFAGSPEQQYYVYLTHQTTPLKKEHHVTRTIQITMPDQTQQLVTQEAIVTRFGVHDEVLGSDIWQEWSKEVLPEYIPTPIDGYDTLTIPAEQVDENASDRSEKIVYTPQTAKIQVKFIDQTGTELVSKELIGKTGEEFDYDPTSQIKSFEAEGYVLDKNTVPADHHFLAGTQTYVINLKKLVAVTPHDNSKTESTIEQIKSTDDEKTENKKGIFAAFKGYFK
;
A
#
# COMPACT_ATOMS: atom_id res chain seq x y z
N MET A 1 48.26 4.90 -72.96
CA MET A 1 47.23 4.86 -74.03
C MET A 1 45.93 5.37 -73.42
N SER A 2 45.45 6.53 -73.85
CA SER A 2 44.21 7.14 -73.37
C SER A 2 43.02 6.32 -73.86
N HIS A 3 42.52 5.38 -73.05
CA HIS A 3 41.20 4.77 -73.31
C HIS A 3 40.16 5.84 -73.00
N LYS A 4 39.64 6.50 -74.04
CA LYS A 4 38.50 7.40 -73.88
C LYS A 4 37.27 6.52 -73.68
N PRO A 5 36.61 6.54 -72.50
CA PRO A 5 35.41 5.74 -72.27
C PRO A 5 34.30 6.03 -73.29
N THR A 6 34.32 7.21 -73.92
CA THR A 6 33.41 7.58 -75.02
C THR A 6 33.48 6.61 -76.21
N VAL A 7 34.67 6.13 -76.57
CA VAL A 7 34.84 5.22 -77.73
C VAL A 7 34.25 3.83 -77.43
N GLU A 8 34.29 3.42 -76.17
CA GLU A 8 33.76 2.12 -75.73
C GLU A 8 32.23 2.19 -75.51
N THR A 9 31.72 3.31 -74.99
CA THR A 9 30.27 3.56 -74.90
C THR A 9 29.60 3.71 -76.25
N ASP A 10 30.25 4.34 -77.23
CA ASP A 10 29.71 4.50 -78.59
C ASP A 10 29.63 3.14 -79.30
N ARG A 11 30.66 2.28 -79.13
CA ARG A 11 30.64 0.91 -79.67
C ARG A 11 29.54 0.06 -79.02
N LEU A 12 29.35 0.19 -77.71
CA LEU A 12 28.32 -0.53 -76.97
C LEU A 12 26.91 -0.02 -77.33
N ALA A 13 26.76 1.27 -77.63
CA ALA A 13 25.53 1.84 -78.17
C ALA A 13 25.19 1.25 -79.56
N ASP A 14 26.18 1.10 -80.44
CA ASP A 14 26.02 0.44 -81.74
C ASP A 14 25.67 -1.06 -81.61
N GLU A 15 26.08 -1.71 -80.52
CA GLU A 15 25.72 -3.10 -80.16
C GLU A 15 24.34 -3.21 -79.45
N GLY A 16 23.60 -2.09 -79.32
CA GLY A 16 22.26 -2.01 -78.75
C GLY A 16 22.19 -1.85 -77.24
N TYR A 17 23.30 -1.45 -76.60
CA TYR A 17 23.35 -1.15 -75.16
C TYR A 17 23.03 0.32 -74.87
N VAL A 18 22.25 0.57 -73.83
CA VAL A 18 21.94 1.91 -73.32
C VAL A 18 22.58 2.12 -71.94
N ILE A 19 23.06 3.33 -71.68
CA ILE A 19 23.56 3.71 -70.35
C ILE A 19 22.36 3.80 -69.42
N VAL A 20 22.29 2.88 -68.45
CA VAL A 20 21.22 2.80 -67.45
C VAL A 20 21.60 3.48 -66.15
N ASP A 21 22.90 3.64 -65.87
CA ASP A 21 23.39 4.45 -64.75
C ASP A 21 24.75 5.05 -65.07
N ASN A 22 24.92 6.32 -64.72
CA ASN A 22 26.15 7.05 -64.96
C ASN A 22 26.53 7.84 -63.72
N GLU A 23 27.48 7.30 -62.95
CA GLU A 23 28.03 7.98 -61.79
C GLU A 23 29.09 9.03 -62.16
N LEU A 24 29.35 9.27 -63.46
CA LEU A 24 30.21 10.36 -63.89
C LEU A 24 29.57 11.72 -63.56
N PRO A 25 30.25 12.60 -62.79
CA PRO A 25 29.77 13.96 -62.60
C PRO A 25 29.70 14.70 -63.94
N GLN A 26 28.71 15.58 -64.14
CA GLN A 26 28.46 16.27 -65.42
C GLN A 26 29.67 17.08 -65.95
N ASN A 27 30.61 17.42 -65.07
CA ASN A 27 31.84 18.13 -65.35
C ASN A 27 33.10 17.25 -65.23
N ALA A 28 32.96 15.93 -65.19
CA ALA A 28 34.08 14.99 -65.16
C ALA A 28 34.97 15.22 -66.39
N ARG A 29 36.17 15.78 -66.15
CA ARG A 29 37.24 15.80 -67.14
C ARG A 29 38.19 14.65 -66.79
N LEU A 30 38.21 13.62 -67.62
CA LEU A 30 39.21 12.55 -67.55
C LEU A 30 40.54 13.09 -68.08
N MET A 31 41.22 13.87 -67.25
CA MET A 31 42.59 14.33 -67.52
C MET A 31 43.53 13.33 -66.86
N ALA A 32 44.54 12.87 -67.60
CA ALA A 32 45.69 12.23 -66.99
C ALA A 32 46.51 13.31 -66.30
N GLU A 33 46.22 13.61 -65.04
CA GLU A 33 47.11 14.38 -64.18
C GLU A 33 47.79 13.41 -63.21
N ASP A 34 49.12 13.40 -63.28
CA ASP A 34 49.99 12.71 -62.31
C ASP A 34 49.76 13.32 -60.92
N GLY A 35 48.97 12.67 -60.06
CA GLY A 35 49.08 12.93 -58.62
C GLY A 35 47.86 12.78 -57.72
N GLU A 36 46.63 12.54 -58.17
CA GLU A 36 45.49 12.31 -57.26
C GLU A 36 44.84 10.94 -57.44
N GLN A 37 44.36 10.38 -56.32
CA GLN A 37 43.72 9.06 -56.18
C GLN A 37 42.87 8.67 -57.40
N GLU A 38 43.08 7.45 -57.93
CA GLU A 38 42.18 6.84 -58.91
C GLU A 38 40.73 6.96 -58.42
N LYS A 39 39.93 7.75 -59.14
CA LYS A 39 38.48 7.83 -58.93
C LYS A 39 37.84 6.82 -59.89
N GLU A 40 37.39 5.70 -59.34
CA GLU A 40 36.57 4.76 -60.09
C GLU A 40 35.15 5.33 -60.23
N TYR A 41 34.69 5.43 -61.47
CA TYR A 41 33.30 5.78 -61.79
C TYR A 41 32.64 4.59 -62.45
N LYS A 42 31.49 4.17 -61.93
CA LYS A 42 30.74 3.06 -62.50
C LYS A 42 29.75 3.55 -63.54
N ILE A 43 29.90 3.06 -64.76
CA ILE A 43 28.90 3.22 -65.83
C ILE A 43 28.26 1.85 -66.04
N ILE A 44 26.94 1.78 -65.87
CA ILE A 44 26.18 0.55 -66.08
C ILE A 44 25.45 0.69 -67.42
N ILE A 45 25.67 -0.29 -68.30
CA ILE A 45 25.07 -0.37 -69.64
C ILE A 45 24.27 -1.67 -69.76
N SER A 46 23.11 -1.62 -70.43
CA SER A 46 22.27 -2.80 -70.66
C SER A 46 21.75 -2.88 -72.09
N LYS A 47 21.61 -4.09 -72.62
CA LYS A 47 21.13 -4.38 -73.98
C LYS A 47 19.61 -4.22 -74.03
N GLN A 48 19.08 -3.49 -75.02
CA GLN A 48 17.65 -3.19 -75.18
C GLN A 48 16.76 -4.44 -75.33
N ASN A 49 16.47 -5.10 -74.22
CA ASN A 49 15.24 -5.85 -74.00
C ASN A 49 14.77 -5.38 -72.63
N SER A 50 13.72 -4.56 -72.57
CA SER A 50 13.18 -4.02 -71.31
C SER A 50 12.79 -5.14 -70.35
N GLN A 51 13.73 -5.63 -69.55
CA GLN A 51 13.45 -6.64 -68.53
C GLN A 51 12.71 -5.93 -67.40
N VAL A 52 11.52 -6.43 -67.09
CA VAL A 52 10.72 -5.97 -65.95
C VAL A 52 10.95 -6.96 -64.81
N GLN A 53 11.39 -6.46 -63.66
CA GLN A 53 11.47 -7.25 -62.43
C GLN A 53 10.36 -6.84 -61.48
N GLN A 54 9.77 -7.84 -60.85
CA GLN A 54 8.87 -7.61 -59.73
C GLN A 54 9.69 -7.48 -58.44
N ILE A 55 9.58 -6.32 -57.80
CA ILE A 55 10.08 -6.07 -56.44
C ILE A 55 8.94 -6.36 -55.48
N THR A 56 9.24 -7.10 -54.41
CA THR A 56 8.24 -7.47 -53.40
C THR A 56 8.59 -6.82 -52.06
N VAL A 57 7.65 -6.05 -51.51
CA VAL A 57 7.77 -5.45 -50.17
C VAL A 57 6.84 -6.20 -49.24
N PHE A 58 7.41 -6.90 -48.26
CA PHE A 58 6.70 -7.65 -47.24
C PHE A 58 6.54 -6.83 -45.96
N TYR A 59 5.34 -6.85 -45.40
CA TYR A 59 5.08 -6.33 -44.06
C TYR A 59 5.13 -7.49 -43.07
N VAL A 60 5.86 -7.32 -41.99
CA VAL A 60 6.10 -8.35 -40.98
C VAL A 60 5.62 -7.81 -39.63
N ASP A 61 4.60 -8.45 -39.08
CA ASP A 61 4.10 -8.24 -37.72
C ASP A 61 5.02 -8.92 -36.72
N ILE A 62 5.68 -8.13 -35.87
CA ILE A 62 6.72 -8.55 -34.93
C ILE A 62 6.19 -8.52 -33.50
N PRO A 63 6.13 -9.68 -32.81
CA PRO A 63 5.90 -9.74 -31.38
C PRO A 63 6.99 -9.03 -30.58
N ASP A 64 6.60 -8.36 -29.48
CA ASP A 64 7.51 -7.58 -28.64
C ASP A 64 8.69 -8.39 -28.07
N ASP A 65 8.48 -9.69 -27.78
CA ASP A 65 9.49 -10.60 -27.24
C ASP A 65 10.62 -10.95 -28.24
N ARG A 66 10.52 -10.50 -29.50
CA ARG A 66 11.50 -10.74 -30.58
C ARG A 66 12.28 -9.51 -31.00
N LEU A 67 12.10 -8.39 -30.31
CA LEU A 67 12.88 -7.16 -30.49
C LEU A 67 14.21 -7.23 -29.73
N PRO A 68 15.24 -6.43 -30.10
CA PRO A 68 15.26 -5.44 -31.18
C PRO A 68 15.82 -5.99 -32.52
N ILE A 69 16.31 -7.23 -32.55
CA ILE A 69 16.97 -7.79 -33.74
C ILE A 69 15.94 -8.50 -34.61
N VAL A 70 15.51 -7.82 -35.68
CA VAL A 70 14.48 -8.33 -36.59
C VAL A 70 15.06 -8.91 -37.88
N LYS A 71 14.47 -10.03 -38.32
CA LYS A 71 14.68 -10.69 -39.61
C LYS A 71 13.32 -11.17 -40.15
N PRO A 72 13.21 -11.61 -41.42
CA PRO A 72 11.92 -12.03 -41.98
C PRO A 72 11.18 -13.09 -41.17
N SER A 73 11.91 -14.01 -40.53
CA SER A 73 11.33 -15.04 -39.66
C SER A 73 11.07 -14.61 -38.21
N SER A 74 11.37 -13.36 -37.86
CA SER A 74 11.05 -12.80 -36.54
C SER A 74 9.55 -12.61 -36.35
N GLY A 75 8.73 -12.58 -37.40
CA GLY A 75 7.32 -12.31 -37.25
C GLY A 75 6.44 -13.01 -38.28
N ARG A 76 5.17 -12.63 -38.29
CA ARG A 76 4.20 -13.11 -39.27
C ARG A 76 4.17 -12.16 -40.46
N ILE A 77 4.25 -12.68 -41.67
CA ILE A 77 4.06 -11.88 -42.88
C ILE A 77 2.55 -11.54 -43.02
N ILE A 78 2.27 -10.27 -43.23
CA ILE A 78 0.92 -9.75 -43.47
C ILE A 78 0.64 -9.83 -44.98
N ASP A 79 0.33 -11.03 -45.47
CA ASP A 79 0.27 -11.33 -46.92
C ASP A 79 -0.65 -10.39 -47.70
N ASN A 80 -1.82 -10.03 -47.15
CA ASN A 80 -2.79 -9.15 -47.80
C ASN A 80 -2.35 -7.68 -47.91
N ARG A 81 -1.23 -7.30 -47.28
CA ARG A 81 -0.60 -5.98 -47.39
C ARG A 81 0.68 -6.00 -48.21
N THR A 82 1.13 -7.16 -48.67
CA THR A 82 2.34 -7.29 -49.49
C THR A 82 2.20 -6.47 -50.77
N GLN A 83 3.18 -5.61 -51.04
CA GLN A 83 3.21 -4.76 -52.23
C GLN A 83 4.13 -5.37 -53.29
N ARG A 84 3.68 -5.33 -54.54
CA ARG A 84 4.44 -5.82 -55.70
C ARG A 84 4.58 -4.68 -56.72
N LEU A 85 5.82 -4.32 -57.04
CA LEU A 85 6.15 -3.23 -57.95
C LEU A 85 6.84 -3.79 -59.17
N ASN A 86 6.32 -3.50 -60.36
CA ASN A 86 6.96 -3.89 -61.61
C ASN A 86 7.87 -2.74 -62.07
N VAL A 87 9.18 -2.98 -62.06
CA VAL A 87 10.19 -1.96 -62.37
C VAL A 87 10.94 -2.36 -63.63
N THR A 88 10.99 -1.44 -64.59
CA THR A 88 11.80 -1.60 -65.80
C THR A 88 13.25 -1.32 -65.47
N GLU A 89 14.17 -2.10 -66.05
CA GLU A 89 15.61 -1.89 -65.88
C GLU A 89 16.05 -0.43 -66.04
N GLY A 90 16.95 0.01 -65.15
CA GLY A 90 17.51 1.35 -65.14
C GLY A 90 16.59 2.42 -64.57
N GLN A 91 15.31 2.12 -64.35
CA GLN A 91 14.38 3.06 -63.73
C GLN A 91 14.49 3.05 -62.20
N THR A 92 14.34 4.24 -61.63
CA THR A 92 14.13 4.40 -60.20
C THR A 92 12.66 4.19 -59.89
N TYR A 93 12.36 3.47 -58.83
CA TYR A 93 11.00 3.35 -58.29
C TYR A 93 10.88 4.10 -56.98
N ASN A 94 9.68 4.62 -56.73
CA ASN A 94 9.26 5.16 -55.44
C ASN A 94 8.04 4.36 -54.98
N ASN A 95 8.02 4.00 -53.71
CA ASN A 95 6.94 3.25 -53.10
C ASN A 95 6.35 4.05 -51.94
N LYS A 96 5.01 4.13 -51.91
CA LYS A 96 4.29 4.60 -50.73
C LYS A 96 3.92 3.37 -49.91
N LEU A 97 4.42 3.30 -48.68
CA LEU A 97 4.07 2.21 -47.78
C LEU A 97 2.56 2.22 -47.49
N TRP A 98 2.03 1.06 -47.15
CA TRP A 98 0.70 0.91 -46.61
C TRP A 98 0.54 1.82 -45.38
N ASP A 99 -0.63 2.42 -45.22
CA ASP A 99 -1.01 3.17 -44.03
C ASP A 99 -1.26 2.19 -42.86
N PHE A 100 -0.17 1.68 -42.30
CA PHE A 100 -0.15 0.71 -41.21
C PHE A 100 -0.54 1.36 -39.88
N GLU A 101 -0.29 2.67 -39.72
CA GLU A 101 -0.67 3.43 -38.53
C GLU A 101 -2.18 3.46 -38.33
N SER A 102 -2.94 3.72 -39.40
CA SER A 102 -4.42 3.65 -39.38
C SER A 102 -4.97 2.24 -39.14
N ALA A 103 -4.13 1.21 -39.17
CA ALA A 103 -4.49 -0.17 -38.88
C ALA A 103 -3.96 -0.64 -37.51
N GLY A 104 -3.49 0.29 -36.67
CA GLY A 104 -3.03 -0.01 -35.32
C GLY A 104 -1.58 -0.47 -35.21
N TYR A 105 -0.77 -0.35 -36.26
CA TYR A 105 0.65 -0.75 -36.23
C TYR A 105 1.58 0.45 -36.07
N GLU A 106 2.76 0.23 -35.48
CA GLU A 106 3.85 1.19 -35.38
C GLU A 106 5.07 0.70 -36.18
N LEU A 107 5.77 1.61 -36.85
CA LEU A 107 6.97 1.25 -37.61
C LEU A 107 8.15 0.97 -36.68
N PHE A 108 8.60 -0.29 -36.62
CA PHE A 108 9.84 -0.64 -35.94
C PHE A 108 11.07 -0.41 -36.83
N LYS A 109 11.05 -0.95 -38.06
CA LYS A 109 12.16 -0.83 -39.02
C LYS A 109 11.70 -1.08 -40.45
N ALA A 110 12.25 -0.35 -41.42
CA ALA A 110 12.07 -0.65 -42.84
C ALA A 110 13.41 -0.77 -43.56
N ASP A 111 13.51 -1.75 -44.46
CA ASP A 111 14.59 -1.79 -45.44
C ASP A 111 14.53 -0.57 -46.35
N LYS A 112 15.68 0.04 -46.67
CA LYS A 112 15.73 1.25 -47.52
C LYS A 112 15.06 1.03 -48.88
N GLY A 113 15.21 -0.17 -49.45
CA GLY A 113 14.60 -0.56 -50.71
C GLY A 113 13.07 -0.69 -50.67
N ALA A 114 12.45 -0.75 -49.49
CA ALA A 114 10.98 -0.74 -49.37
C ALA A 114 10.38 0.62 -49.77
N LEU A 115 11.14 1.71 -49.68
CA LEU A 115 10.69 3.07 -49.98
C LEU A 115 11.07 3.51 -51.40
N LYS A 116 12.29 3.21 -51.82
CA LYS A 116 12.81 3.56 -53.15
C LYS A 116 14.04 2.76 -53.49
N GLY A 117 14.32 2.64 -54.77
CA GLY A 117 15.50 1.97 -55.28
C GLY A 117 15.60 2.03 -56.79
N LYS A 118 16.58 1.32 -57.34
CA LYS A 118 16.82 1.20 -58.78
C LYS A 118 17.05 -0.27 -59.11
N TYR A 119 16.43 -0.72 -60.20
CA TYR A 119 16.59 -2.09 -60.67
C TYR A 119 17.63 -2.17 -61.80
N PHE A 120 18.48 -3.19 -61.74
CA PHE A 120 19.50 -3.53 -62.75
C PHE A 120 19.30 -4.97 -63.21
N ALA A 121 19.23 -5.22 -64.52
CA ALA A 121 18.96 -6.57 -65.01
C ALA A 121 20.06 -7.56 -64.61
N GLY A 122 19.66 -8.81 -64.37
CA GLY A 122 20.54 -9.86 -63.84
C GLY A 122 20.68 -9.87 -62.31
N SER A 123 20.09 -8.91 -61.59
CA SER A 123 19.98 -8.99 -60.13
C SER A 123 19.01 -10.09 -59.69
N PRO A 124 19.23 -10.75 -58.53
CA PRO A 124 18.23 -11.67 -57.97
C PRO A 124 16.93 -10.94 -57.64
N GLU A 125 15.84 -11.69 -57.42
CA GLU A 125 14.56 -11.13 -56.97
C GLU A 125 14.76 -10.23 -55.75
N GLN A 126 14.27 -8.99 -55.85
CA GLN A 126 14.45 -7.99 -54.79
C GLN A 126 13.27 -8.07 -53.83
N GLN A 127 13.56 -8.51 -52.61
CA GLN A 127 12.63 -8.59 -51.51
C GLN A 127 13.07 -7.62 -50.41
N TYR A 128 12.14 -6.79 -49.95
CA TYR A 128 12.36 -5.82 -48.89
C TYR A 128 11.33 -6.00 -47.79
N TYR A 129 11.72 -5.70 -46.56
CA TYR A 129 10.91 -5.94 -45.38
C TYR A 129 10.61 -4.64 -44.62
N VAL A 130 9.36 -4.52 -44.18
CA VAL A 130 8.87 -3.50 -43.26
C VAL A 130 8.41 -4.23 -42.00
N TYR A 131 9.15 -4.05 -40.91
CA TYR A 131 8.91 -4.63 -39.61
C TYR A 131 8.05 -3.68 -38.78
N LEU A 132 6.91 -4.19 -38.33
CA LEU A 132 5.90 -3.44 -37.59
C LEU A 132 5.67 -4.08 -36.21
N THR A 133 5.40 -3.26 -35.22
CA THR A 133 4.87 -3.68 -33.91
C THR A 133 3.43 -3.19 -33.79
N HIS A 134 2.70 -3.64 -32.76
CA HIS A 134 1.37 -3.12 -32.49
C HIS A 134 1.47 -1.80 -31.73
N GLN A 135 0.59 -0.85 -32.05
CA GLN A 135 0.32 0.30 -31.19
C GLN A 135 -0.47 -0.18 -29.99
N THR A 136 -0.05 0.28 -28.80
CA THR A 136 -0.69 -0.10 -27.55
C THR A 136 -0.99 1.12 -26.69
N THR A 137 -2.17 1.15 -26.07
CA THR A 137 -2.53 2.18 -25.09
C THR A 137 -2.46 1.59 -23.67
N PRO A 138 -1.75 2.22 -22.71
CA PRO A 138 -1.65 1.69 -21.36
C PRO A 138 -2.99 1.75 -20.62
N LEU A 139 -3.30 0.68 -19.88
CA LEU A 139 -4.48 0.54 -19.06
C LEU A 139 -4.10 0.27 -17.59
N LYS A 140 -4.96 0.73 -16.68
CA LYS A 140 -4.83 0.50 -15.23
C LYS A 140 -6.21 0.20 -14.65
N LYS A 141 -6.29 -0.77 -13.74
CA LYS A 141 -7.45 -1.02 -12.89
C LYS A 141 -7.01 -1.16 -11.44
N GLU A 142 -7.82 -0.61 -10.54
CA GLU A 142 -7.62 -0.64 -9.10
C GLU A 142 -8.87 -1.20 -8.44
N HIS A 143 -8.68 -1.95 -7.36
CA HIS A 143 -9.73 -2.42 -6.49
C HIS A 143 -9.34 -2.12 -5.04
N HIS A 144 -10.19 -1.34 -4.37
CA HIS A 144 -9.97 -0.90 -2.99
C HIS A 144 -10.76 -1.78 -2.05
N VAL A 145 -10.09 -2.26 -1.01
CA VAL A 145 -10.69 -3.09 0.02
C VAL A 145 -10.41 -2.50 1.39
N THR A 146 -11.49 -2.27 2.13
CA THR A 146 -11.47 -1.67 3.46
C THR A 146 -11.88 -2.69 4.52
N ARG A 147 -11.03 -2.86 5.54
CA ARG A 147 -11.35 -3.61 6.76
C ARG A 147 -11.51 -2.65 7.92
N THR A 148 -12.71 -2.65 8.51
CA THR A 148 -13.05 -1.82 9.67
C THR A 148 -13.07 -2.68 10.94
N ILE A 149 -12.28 -2.32 11.94
CA ILE A 149 -12.16 -3.03 13.20
C ILE A 149 -12.87 -2.22 14.29
N GLN A 150 -13.96 -2.77 14.82
CA GLN A 150 -14.74 -2.19 15.91
C GLN A 150 -14.28 -2.78 17.24
N ILE A 151 -13.78 -1.93 18.13
CA ILE A 151 -13.18 -2.33 19.40
C ILE A 151 -14.08 -1.86 20.54
N THR A 152 -14.61 -2.79 21.32
CA THR A 152 -15.32 -2.50 22.57
C THR A 152 -14.32 -2.49 23.72
N MET A 153 -14.11 -1.32 24.32
CA MET A 153 -13.23 -1.10 25.46
C MET A 153 -13.88 -1.56 26.77
N PRO A 154 -13.08 -1.77 27.85
CA PRO A 154 -13.60 -2.12 29.17
C PRO A 154 -14.71 -1.21 29.71
N ASP A 155 -14.61 0.09 29.47
CA ASP A 155 -15.57 1.11 29.87
C ASP A 155 -16.81 1.21 28.94
N GLN A 156 -16.97 0.22 28.05
CA GLN A 156 -18.01 0.13 27.01
C GLN A 156 -17.89 1.17 25.88
N THR A 157 -16.86 2.03 25.89
CA THR A 157 -16.61 2.92 24.77
C THR A 157 -16.19 2.13 23.53
N GLN A 158 -16.47 2.70 22.36
CA GLN A 158 -16.17 2.09 21.07
C GLN A 158 -15.02 2.84 20.40
N GLN A 159 -14.02 2.11 19.94
CA GLN A 159 -12.96 2.63 19.08
C GLN A 159 -13.06 1.99 17.69
N LEU A 160 -12.73 2.77 16.66
CA LEU A 160 -12.69 2.32 15.28
C LEU A 160 -11.27 2.39 14.75
N VAL A 161 -10.82 1.30 14.12
CA VAL A 161 -9.56 1.27 13.35
C VAL A 161 -9.89 0.83 11.93
N THR A 162 -9.40 1.57 10.94
CA THR A 162 -9.60 1.25 9.53
C THR A 162 -8.28 0.86 8.89
N GLN A 163 -8.29 -0.23 8.12
CA GLN A 163 -7.19 -0.68 7.30
C GLN A 163 -7.65 -0.73 5.84
N GLU A 164 -6.76 -0.34 4.93
CA GLU A 164 -7.02 -0.31 3.49
C GLU A 164 -5.94 -1.10 2.76
N ALA A 165 -6.36 -1.83 1.73
CA ALA A 165 -5.49 -2.48 0.76
C ALA A 165 -5.98 -2.13 -0.65
N ILE A 166 -5.03 -1.86 -1.56
CA ILE A 166 -5.33 -1.48 -2.94
C ILE A 166 -4.63 -2.46 -3.87
N VAL A 167 -5.39 -3.40 -4.43
CA VAL A 167 -4.84 -4.28 -5.47
C VAL A 167 -4.97 -3.59 -6.82
N THR A 168 -3.91 -3.66 -7.62
CA THR A 168 -3.78 -2.96 -8.90
C THR A 168 -3.37 -3.96 -9.97
N ARG A 169 -3.94 -3.83 -11.17
CA ARG A 169 -3.39 -4.48 -12.36
C ARG A 169 -3.17 -3.49 -13.49
N PHE A 170 -2.14 -3.77 -14.27
CA PHE A 170 -1.81 -3.03 -15.48
C PHE A 170 -2.14 -3.87 -16.69
N GLY A 171 -2.42 -3.21 -17.80
CA GLY A 171 -2.65 -3.86 -19.08
C GLY A 171 -2.38 -2.90 -20.21
N VAL A 172 -2.62 -3.38 -21.42
CA VAL A 172 -2.60 -2.55 -22.63
C VAL A 172 -3.81 -2.86 -23.48
N HIS A 173 -4.35 -1.86 -24.16
CA HIS A 173 -5.25 -2.05 -25.29
C HIS A 173 -4.41 -2.20 -26.55
N ASP A 174 -4.58 -3.31 -27.26
CA ASP A 174 -3.90 -3.59 -28.52
C ASP A 174 -4.80 -3.18 -29.70
N GLU A 175 -4.36 -2.19 -30.48
CA GLU A 175 -5.15 -1.60 -31.57
C GLU A 175 -5.32 -2.54 -32.79
N VAL A 176 -4.42 -3.51 -32.96
CA VAL A 176 -4.48 -4.49 -34.05
C VAL A 176 -5.44 -5.63 -33.69
N LEU A 177 -5.36 -6.12 -32.46
CA LEU A 177 -6.23 -7.20 -31.96
C LEU A 177 -7.61 -6.68 -31.52
N GLY A 178 -7.73 -5.39 -31.22
CA GLY A 178 -8.95 -4.78 -30.69
C GLY A 178 -9.33 -5.31 -29.31
N SER A 179 -8.36 -5.76 -28.52
CA SER A 179 -8.59 -6.43 -27.22
C SER A 179 -7.64 -5.94 -26.14
N ASP A 180 -8.10 -6.00 -24.88
CA ASP A 180 -7.28 -5.67 -23.72
C ASP A 180 -6.45 -6.88 -23.27
N ILE A 181 -5.15 -6.68 -23.11
CA ILE A 181 -4.22 -7.66 -22.56
C ILE A 181 -3.87 -7.22 -21.15
N TRP A 182 -4.30 -7.99 -20.15
CA TRP A 182 -4.08 -7.69 -18.73
C TRP A 182 -2.96 -8.54 -18.14
N GLN A 183 -2.14 -7.90 -17.30
CA GLN A 183 -1.24 -8.60 -16.39
C GLN A 183 -2.02 -9.14 -15.18
N GLU A 184 -1.36 -9.98 -14.38
CA GLU A 184 -1.90 -10.43 -13.10
C GLU A 184 -2.12 -9.24 -12.14
N TRP A 185 -3.09 -9.39 -11.25
CA TRP A 185 -3.30 -8.44 -10.15
C TRP A 185 -2.12 -8.45 -9.18
N SER A 186 -1.78 -7.28 -8.64
CA SER A 186 -0.90 -7.19 -7.49
C SER A 186 -1.54 -7.89 -6.30
N LYS A 187 -0.70 -8.39 -5.39
CA LYS A 187 -1.13 -9.00 -4.15
C LYS A 187 -0.86 -8.00 -3.03
N GLU A 188 -1.90 -7.69 -2.26
CA GLU A 188 -1.78 -6.85 -1.07
C GLU A 188 -2.20 -7.60 0.18
N VAL A 189 -1.82 -7.05 1.34
CA VAL A 189 -2.12 -7.65 2.63
C VAL A 189 -2.71 -6.61 3.57
N LEU A 190 -3.85 -6.93 4.16
CA LEU A 190 -4.33 -6.24 5.35
C LEU A 190 -3.54 -6.78 6.56
N PRO A 191 -2.79 -5.93 7.28
CA PRO A 191 -1.86 -6.39 8.31
C PRO A 191 -2.59 -6.92 9.54
N GLU A 192 -1.95 -7.83 10.27
CA GLU A 192 -2.44 -8.30 11.57
C GLU A 192 -2.72 -7.10 12.49
N TYR A 193 -3.83 -7.16 13.23
CA TYR A 193 -4.16 -6.20 14.25
C TYR A 193 -4.10 -6.84 15.64
N ILE A 194 -3.19 -6.33 16.46
CA ILE A 194 -2.98 -6.77 17.84
C ILE A 194 -3.46 -5.64 18.76
N PRO A 195 -4.55 -5.82 19.51
CA PRO A 195 -5.01 -4.83 20.49
C PRO A 195 -3.98 -4.65 21.62
N THR A 196 -3.87 -3.44 22.14
CA THR A 196 -3.01 -3.15 23.30
C THR A 196 -3.49 -3.92 24.54
N PRO A 197 -2.65 -4.76 25.18
CA PRO A 197 -3.07 -5.50 26.37
C PRO A 197 -3.55 -4.57 27.51
N ILE A 198 -4.65 -4.93 28.16
CA ILE A 198 -5.18 -4.26 29.36
C ILE A 198 -5.18 -5.27 30.50
N ASP A 199 -4.59 -4.90 31.63
CA ASP A 199 -4.45 -5.82 32.77
C ASP A 199 -5.81 -6.30 33.28
N GLY A 200 -5.95 -7.61 33.48
CA GLY A 200 -7.20 -8.24 33.88
C GLY A 200 -8.27 -8.33 32.78
N TYR A 201 -7.93 -8.12 31.51
CA TYR A 201 -8.83 -8.32 30.36
C TYR A 201 -8.22 -9.21 29.27
N ASP A 202 -9.02 -10.14 28.75
CA ASP A 202 -8.71 -10.94 27.57
C ASP A 202 -9.22 -10.27 26.28
N THR A 203 -8.51 -10.49 25.18
CA THR A 203 -8.90 -9.98 23.86
C THR A 203 -8.33 -10.88 22.76
N LEU A 204 -8.88 -10.78 21.54
CA LEU A 204 -8.45 -11.54 20.37
C LEU A 204 -7.68 -10.65 19.40
N THR A 205 -6.72 -11.24 18.69
CA THR A 205 -6.05 -10.59 17.55
C THR A 205 -6.83 -10.88 16.26
N ILE A 206 -6.73 -9.96 15.30
CA ILE A 206 -7.24 -10.19 13.94
C ILE A 206 -6.04 -10.52 13.05
N PRO A 207 -5.99 -11.70 12.42
CA PRO A 207 -4.84 -12.11 11.62
C PRO A 207 -4.65 -11.23 10.39
N ALA A 208 -3.42 -11.26 9.87
CA ALA A 208 -3.14 -10.71 8.55
C ALA A 208 -3.92 -11.47 7.47
N GLU A 209 -4.33 -10.76 6.42
CA GLU A 209 -5.15 -11.33 5.36
C GLU A 209 -4.67 -10.86 3.99
N GLN A 210 -4.53 -11.81 3.06
CA GLN A 210 -4.25 -11.48 1.66
C GLN A 210 -5.52 -10.96 0.98
N VAL A 211 -5.35 -9.89 0.21
CA VAL A 211 -6.41 -9.25 -0.56
C VAL A 211 -6.19 -9.56 -2.03
N ASP A 212 -7.25 -10.04 -2.69
CA ASP A 212 -7.32 -10.27 -4.12
C ASP A 212 -8.38 -9.37 -4.77
N GLU A 213 -8.59 -9.51 -6.07
CA GLU A 213 -9.55 -8.71 -6.83
C GLU A 213 -11.03 -8.97 -6.52
N ASN A 214 -11.33 -10.04 -5.78
CA ASN A 214 -12.69 -10.43 -5.42
C ASN A 214 -13.02 -10.10 -3.95
N ALA A 215 -12.00 -9.72 -3.17
CA ALA A 215 -12.16 -9.32 -1.79
C ALA A 215 -13.13 -8.13 -1.67
N SER A 216 -13.94 -8.13 -0.60
CA SER A 216 -14.92 -7.09 -0.33
C SER A 216 -14.65 -6.43 1.00
N ASP A 217 -15.18 -5.21 1.15
CA ASP A 217 -15.16 -4.50 2.41
C ASP A 217 -15.83 -5.31 3.52
N ARG A 218 -15.29 -5.22 4.73
CA ARG A 218 -15.82 -5.96 5.87
C ARG A 218 -15.58 -5.26 7.20
N SER A 219 -16.30 -5.74 8.22
CA SER A 219 -16.12 -5.30 9.59
C SER A 219 -15.80 -6.47 10.51
N GLU A 220 -14.81 -6.26 11.38
CA GLU A 220 -14.39 -7.19 12.42
C GLU A 220 -14.65 -6.58 13.80
N LYS A 221 -14.83 -7.44 14.80
CA LYS A 221 -15.14 -7.01 16.17
C LYS A 221 -14.12 -7.55 17.17
N ILE A 222 -13.64 -6.67 18.03
CA ILE A 222 -12.77 -6.98 19.16
C ILE A 222 -13.45 -6.50 20.43
N VAL A 223 -13.41 -7.31 21.48
CA VAL A 223 -14.02 -7.00 22.78
C VAL A 223 -13.01 -7.36 23.87
N TYR A 224 -12.71 -6.40 24.75
CA TYR A 224 -11.99 -6.69 25.98
C TYR A 224 -12.94 -7.35 26.99
N THR A 225 -12.67 -8.61 27.30
CA THR A 225 -13.49 -9.41 28.22
C THR A 225 -12.80 -9.47 29.58
N PRO A 226 -13.45 -9.03 30.67
CA PRO A 226 -12.81 -9.02 31.98
C PRO A 226 -12.55 -10.44 32.48
N GLN A 227 -11.32 -10.66 32.97
CA GLN A 227 -10.88 -11.89 33.61
C GLN A 227 -11.45 -12.01 35.03
N THR A 228 -11.42 -13.23 35.58
CA THR A 228 -11.75 -13.46 36.99
C THR A 228 -10.72 -12.78 37.91
N ALA A 229 -11.22 -12.06 38.89
CA ALA A 229 -10.46 -11.42 39.95
C ALA A 229 -10.89 -11.94 41.32
N LYS A 230 -10.01 -11.80 42.31
CA LYS A 230 -10.27 -12.27 43.68
C LYS A 230 -9.84 -11.23 44.70
N ILE A 231 -10.65 -11.04 45.74
CA ILE A 231 -10.30 -10.24 46.90
C ILE A 231 -10.24 -11.15 48.12
N GLN A 232 -9.15 -11.07 48.87
CA GLN A 232 -9.04 -11.66 50.20
C GLN A 232 -9.02 -10.56 51.25
N VAL A 233 -10.06 -10.47 52.08
CA VAL A 233 -10.11 -9.57 53.25
C VAL A 233 -9.69 -10.36 54.48
N LYS A 234 -8.66 -9.88 55.18
CA LYS A 234 -8.11 -10.54 56.37
C LYS A 234 -8.27 -9.66 57.60
N PHE A 235 -8.79 -10.22 58.68
CA PHE A 235 -8.78 -9.60 60.00
C PHE A 235 -7.56 -10.11 60.75
N ILE A 236 -6.67 -9.20 61.13
CA ILE A 236 -5.38 -9.53 61.75
C ILE A 236 -5.26 -8.78 63.07
N ASP A 237 -4.79 -9.47 64.12
CA ASP A 237 -4.56 -8.84 65.43
C ASP A 237 -3.20 -8.12 65.52
N GLN A 238 -2.94 -7.46 66.66
CA GLN A 238 -1.70 -6.73 66.87
C GLN A 238 -0.43 -7.59 66.92
N THR A 239 -0.57 -8.92 66.99
CA THR A 239 0.54 -9.87 66.95
C THR A 239 0.84 -10.38 65.55
N GLY A 240 -0.03 -10.04 64.57
CA GLY A 240 0.05 -10.56 63.20
C GLY A 240 -0.74 -11.86 63.00
N THR A 241 -1.54 -12.29 63.98
CA THR A 241 -2.35 -13.50 63.86
C THR A 241 -3.60 -13.21 63.03
N GLU A 242 -3.83 -14.00 61.97
CA GLU A 242 -5.07 -13.97 61.20
C GLU A 242 -6.21 -14.57 62.03
N LEU A 243 -7.19 -13.74 62.38
CA LEU A 243 -8.35 -14.15 63.16
C LEU A 243 -9.41 -14.81 62.27
N VAL A 244 -9.66 -14.20 61.10
CA VAL A 244 -10.62 -14.67 60.09
C VAL A 244 -10.31 -14.02 58.76
N SER A 245 -10.63 -14.73 57.67
CA SER A 245 -10.59 -14.18 56.33
C SER A 245 -11.89 -14.41 55.56
N LYS A 246 -12.14 -13.51 54.61
CA LYS A 246 -13.27 -13.54 53.68
C LYS A 246 -12.72 -13.45 52.26
N GLU A 247 -13.13 -14.39 51.42
CA GLU A 247 -12.86 -14.36 49.97
C GLU A 247 -14.10 -13.79 49.24
N LEU A 248 -13.84 -12.91 48.26
CA LEU A 248 -14.79 -12.46 47.25
C LEU A 248 -14.21 -12.82 45.88
N ILE A 249 -15.06 -13.31 44.98
CA ILE A 249 -14.69 -13.66 43.61
C ILE A 249 -15.61 -12.87 42.70
N GLY A 250 -15.03 -12.20 41.71
CA GLY A 250 -15.75 -11.44 40.69
C GLY A 250 -14.91 -11.34 39.43
N LYS A 251 -15.18 -10.33 38.61
CA LYS A 251 -14.39 -10.01 37.42
C LYS A 251 -13.74 -8.64 37.54
N THR A 252 -12.63 -8.42 36.86
CA THR A 252 -11.99 -7.10 36.79
C THR A 252 -13.00 -6.01 36.42
N GLY A 253 -13.03 -4.92 37.21
CA GLY A 253 -13.96 -3.80 37.03
C GLY A 253 -15.39 -4.05 37.51
N GLU A 254 -15.72 -5.24 38.01
CA GLU A 254 -17.02 -5.52 38.64
C GLU A 254 -17.09 -4.86 40.03
N GLU A 255 -18.26 -4.32 40.38
CA GLU A 255 -18.52 -3.78 41.72
C GLU A 255 -18.78 -4.93 42.71
N PHE A 256 -18.27 -4.80 43.94
CA PHE A 256 -18.53 -5.74 45.03
C PHE A 256 -19.22 -5.05 46.20
N ASP A 257 -20.22 -5.71 46.77
CA ASP A 257 -20.90 -5.22 47.97
C ASP A 257 -20.39 -5.97 49.20
N TYR A 258 -19.36 -5.43 49.86
CA TYR A 258 -18.81 -5.97 51.10
C TYR A 258 -18.57 -4.89 52.15
N ASP A 259 -19.38 -4.94 53.22
CA ASP A 259 -19.21 -4.09 54.40
C ASP A 259 -18.68 -4.89 55.60
N PRO A 260 -17.44 -4.63 56.06
CA PRO A 260 -16.88 -5.31 57.24
C PRO A 260 -17.44 -4.79 58.58
N THR A 261 -18.26 -3.73 58.61
CA THR A 261 -18.68 -3.04 59.84
C THR A 261 -19.31 -3.97 60.88
N SER A 262 -20.19 -4.87 60.44
CA SER A 262 -20.85 -5.82 61.36
C SER A 262 -19.85 -6.79 61.99
N GLN A 263 -18.85 -7.22 61.23
CA GLN A 263 -17.81 -8.13 61.68
C GLN A 263 -16.76 -7.43 62.56
N ILE A 264 -16.49 -6.15 62.32
CA ILE A 264 -15.66 -5.33 63.21
C ILE A 264 -16.36 -5.20 64.57
N LYS A 265 -17.66 -4.91 64.60
CA LYS A 265 -18.45 -4.79 65.85
C LYS A 265 -18.47 -6.07 66.67
N SER A 266 -18.48 -7.25 66.05
CA SER A 266 -18.39 -8.51 66.81
C SER A 266 -17.03 -8.66 67.49
N PHE A 267 -15.94 -8.27 66.83
CA PHE A 267 -14.62 -8.27 67.47
C PHE A 267 -14.50 -7.22 68.59
N GLU A 268 -15.16 -6.07 68.44
CA GLU A 268 -15.23 -5.07 69.52
C GLU A 268 -15.92 -5.60 70.78
N ALA A 269 -17.00 -6.37 70.61
CA ALA A 269 -17.68 -7.05 71.72
C ALA A 269 -16.79 -8.12 72.40
N GLU A 270 -15.81 -8.68 71.68
CA GLU A 270 -14.81 -9.62 72.21
C GLU A 270 -13.58 -8.92 72.84
N GLY A 271 -13.58 -7.58 72.90
CA GLY A 271 -12.52 -6.79 73.51
C GLY A 271 -11.40 -6.40 72.56
N TYR A 272 -11.61 -6.43 71.24
CA TYR A 272 -10.73 -5.78 70.27
C TYR A 272 -11.14 -4.33 70.02
N VAL A 273 -10.26 -3.54 69.41
CA VAL A 273 -10.58 -2.23 68.84
C VAL A 273 -10.01 -2.14 67.43
N LEU A 274 -10.71 -1.45 66.53
CA LEU A 274 -10.22 -1.19 65.17
C LEU A 274 -8.98 -0.30 65.21
N ASP A 275 -7.91 -0.74 64.55
CA ASP A 275 -6.69 0.05 64.36
C ASP A 275 -6.62 0.63 62.94
N LYS A 276 -6.82 -0.22 61.92
CA LYS A 276 -6.73 0.19 60.51
C LYS A 276 -7.56 -0.69 59.60
N ASN A 277 -8.33 -0.09 58.69
CA ASN A 277 -9.02 -0.78 57.60
C ASN A 277 -8.39 -0.38 56.26
N THR A 278 -7.99 -1.36 55.43
CA THR A 278 -7.45 -1.11 54.08
C THR A 278 -8.39 -1.55 52.95
N VAL A 279 -9.64 -1.94 53.24
CA VAL A 279 -10.64 -2.16 52.19
C VAL A 279 -10.84 -0.84 51.44
N PRO A 280 -10.74 -0.83 50.10
CA PRO A 280 -10.80 0.41 49.31
C PRO A 280 -12.20 1.01 49.39
N ALA A 281 -12.27 2.34 49.32
CA ALA A 281 -13.55 3.05 49.21
C ALA A 281 -14.20 2.85 47.84
N ASP A 282 -13.38 2.63 46.82
CA ASP A 282 -13.82 2.21 45.49
C ASP A 282 -14.03 0.70 45.50
N HIS A 283 -15.29 0.28 45.47
CA HIS A 283 -15.67 -1.12 45.63
C HIS A 283 -15.64 -1.89 44.30
N HIS A 284 -14.58 -1.76 43.52
CA HIS A 284 -14.40 -2.51 42.28
C HIS A 284 -13.24 -3.50 42.36
N PHE A 285 -13.40 -4.66 41.74
CA PHE A 285 -12.32 -5.63 41.59
C PHE A 285 -11.22 -5.06 40.68
N LEU A 286 -9.97 -5.11 41.14
CA LEU A 286 -8.80 -4.86 40.29
C LEU A 286 -8.39 -6.15 39.58
N ALA A 287 -7.44 -6.04 38.65
CA ALA A 287 -6.88 -7.22 37.99
C ALA A 287 -6.19 -8.16 39.01
N GLY A 288 -6.32 -9.47 38.78
CA GLY A 288 -5.64 -10.50 39.57
C GLY A 288 -6.21 -10.74 40.97
N THR A 289 -5.32 -10.98 41.94
CA THR A 289 -5.69 -11.22 43.34
C THR A 289 -5.31 -10.01 44.19
N GLN A 290 -6.28 -9.44 44.88
CA GLN A 290 -6.11 -8.35 45.83
C GLN A 290 -6.16 -8.90 47.27
N THR A 291 -5.44 -8.25 48.18
CA THR A 291 -5.52 -8.56 49.61
C THR A 291 -5.68 -7.27 50.40
N TYR A 292 -6.73 -7.21 51.22
CA TYR A 292 -7.01 -6.11 52.12
C TYR A 292 -6.97 -6.61 53.56
N VAL A 293 -6.45 -5.78 54.46
CA VAL A 293 -6.24 -6.13 55.87
C VAL A 293 -6.98 -5.15 56.76
N ILE A 294 -7.71 -5.71 57.72
CA ILE A 294 -8.35 -5.01 58.83
C ILE A 294 -7.57 -5.38 60.09
N ASN A 295 -6.80 -4.42 60.61
CA ASN A 295 -5.98 -4.59 61.79
C ASN A 295 -6.78 -4.26 63.05
N LEU A 296 -6.71 -5.15 64.04
CA LEU A 296 -7.40 -5.07 65.32
C LEU A 296 -6.39 -5.12 66.47
N LYS A 297 -6.68 -4.42 67.58
CA LYS A 297 -5.88 -4.46 68.81
C LYS A 297 -6.70 -5.00 69.97
N LYS A 298 -6.24 -6.09 70.60
CA LYS A 298 -6.90 -6.65 71.79
C LYS A 298 -6.60 -5.81 73.02
N LEU A 299 -7.65 -5.41 73.74
CA LEU A 299 -7.53 -4.72 75.02
C LEU A 299 -7.02 -5.69 76.08
N VAL A 300 -6.06 -5.24 76.88
CA VAL A 300 -5.55 -5.98 78.04
C VAL A 300 -6.20 -5.40 79.28
N ALA A 301 -6.80 -6.25 80.12
CA ALA A 301 -7.35 -5.81 81.38
C ALA A 301 -6.22 -5.29 82.28
N VAL A 302 -6.30 -4.02 82.68
CA VAL A 302 -5.48 -3.49 83.77
C VAL A 302 -6.18 -3.81 85.08
N THR A 303 -5.53 -4.56 85.97
CA THR A 303 -5.91 -4.59 87.38
C THR A 303 -5.58 -3.22 87.97
N PRO A 304 -6.56 -2.46 88.51
CA PRO A 304 -6.24 -1.29 89.31
C PRO A 304 -5.35 -1.74 90.46
N HIS A 305 -4.19 -1.11 90.65
CA HIS A 305 -3.49 -1.25 91.91
C HIS A 305 -4.39 -0.65 93.00
N ASP A 306 -4.69 -1.46 94.00
CA ASP A 306 -5.47 -1.06 95.15
C ASP A 306 -4.61 -0.14 96.02
N ASN A 307 -4.99 1.13 96.10
CA ASN A 307 -4.56 2.04 97.15
C ASN A 307 -5.68 3.02 97.48
N SER A 308 -6.55 2.56 98.37
CA SER A 308 -7.27 3.35 99.37
C SER A 308 -6.58 4.67 99.72
N LYS A 309 -7.20 5.77 99.29
CA LYS A 309 -7.54 6.91 100.14
C LYS A 309 -8.57 7.79 99.43
N THR A 310 -9.76 7.80 99.98
CA THR A 310 -10.81 8.79 99.70
C THR A 310 -10.33 10.19 100.02
N GLU A 311 -10.46 11.11 99.06
CA GLU A 311 -10.87 12.48 99.34
C GLU A 311 -11.84 12.91 98.25
N SER A 312 -13.08 13.15 98.66
CA SER A 312 -14.15 13.68 97.83
C SER A 312 -13.91 15.18 97.62
N THR A 313 -13.96 15.64 96.37
CA THR A 313 -14.41 17.01 96.08
C THR A 313 -15.23 16.97 94.80
N ILE A 314 -16.53 17.20 94.98
CA ILE A 314 -17.47 17.50 93.91
C ILE A 314 -17.28 18.98 93.59
N GLU A 315 -16.97 19.31 92.33
CA GLU A 315 -17.38 20.60 91.78
C GLU A 315 -18.22 20.35 90.52
N GLN A 316 -19.53 20.46 90.73
CA GLN A 316 -20.47 20.87 89.69
C GLN A 316 -20.20 22.35 89.39
N ILE A 317 -20.08 22.73 88.12
CA ILE A 317 -20.40 24.09 87.70
C ILE A 317 -21.59 24.01 86.75
N LYS A 318 -22.73 24.44 87.30
CA LYS A 318 -24.00 24.74 86.62
C LYS A 318 -23.86 25.96 85.73
N SER A 319 -24.76 26.04 84.74
CA SER A 319 -25.14 27.30 84.11
C SER A 319 -25.64 28.31 85.15
N THR A 320 -25.49 29.60 84.84
CA THR A 320 -26.29 30.66 85.47
C THR A 320 -26.54 31.72 84.41
N ASP A 321 -27.80 31.82 84.00
CA ASP A 321 -28.39 33.02 83.39
C ASP A 321 -28.77 34.02 84.49
N ASP A 322 -29.06 35.25 84.04
CA ASP A 322 -29.74 36.40 84.70
C ASP A 322 -28.83 37.44 85.38
N GLU A 323 -28.94 38.77 85.15
CA GLU A 323 -29.82 39.57 84.29
C GLU A 323 -29.33 41.04 84.23
N LYS A 324 -29.79 41.79 83.20
CA LYS A 324 -29.98 43.26 83.09
C LYS A 324 -28.74 44.15 82.91
N THR A 325 -28.67 45.08 81.94
CA THR A 325 -29.72 45.94 81.35
C THR A 325 -29.31 46.54 79.98
N GLU A 326 -30.34 46.76 79.16
CA GLU A 326 -30.55 47.91 78.26
C GLU A 326 -30.02 47.98 76.80
N ASN A 327 -31.02 48.08 75.90
CA ASN A 327 -31.12 49.04 74.79
C ASN A 327 -30.27 48.83 73.52
N LYS A 328 -30.89 48.27 72.47
CA LYS A 328 -31.53 48.99 71.33
C LYS A 328 -31.53 48.16 70.02
N LYS A 329 -32.74 48.03 69.47
CA LYS A 329 -33.16 48.18 68.05
C LYS A 329 -32.14 47.90 66.92
N GLY A 330 -32.52 47.08 65.94
CA GLY A 330 -31.93 47.14 64.58
C GLY A 330 -31.96 45.85 63.75
N ILE A 331 -33.11 45.35 63.27
CA ILE A 331 -33.55 45.34 61.85
C ILE A 331 -32.52 45.08 60.72
N PHE A 332 -32.87 44.09 59.87
CA PHE A 332 -32.72 43.96 58.39
C PHE A 332 -31.48 43.36 57.67
N ALA A 333 -31.82 42.45 56.72
CA ALA A 333 -31.31 42.21 55.35
C ALA A 333 -29.85 41.71 55.16
N ALA A 334 -29.55 40.60 54.44
CA ALA A 334 -29.87 40.15 53.08
C ALA A 334 -28.87 40.59 51.98
N PHE A 335 -28.32 39.57 51.29
CA PHE A 335 -27.91 39.48 49.87
C PHE A 335 -26.56 40.02 49.33
N LYS A 336 -25.83 39.05 48.73
CA LYS A 336 -25.14 38.99 47.40
C LYS A 336 -23.91 39.86 47.05
N GLY A 337 -22.94 39.13 46.45
CA GLY A 337 -22.03 39.53 45.35
C GLY A 337 -20.85 38.54 45.35
N TYR A 338 -20.68 37.54 44.47
CA TYR A 338 -20.67 37.36 43.00
C TYR A 338 -19.54 38.06 42.24
N PHE A 339 -18.98 37.29 41.29
CA PHE A 339 -17.86 37.48 40.35
C PHE A 339 -16.48 37.12 40.92
N LYS A 340 -15.74 36.14 40.40
CA LYS A 340 -15.73 35.48 39.08
C LYS A 340 -15.27 34.03 39.20
#